data_AF-A0A7X0IR94-F1
#
_entry.id   AF-A0A7X0IR94-F1
#
_cell.length_a   1.000
_cell.length_b   1.000
_cell.length_c   1.000
_cell.angle_alpha   90.00
_cell.angle_beta   90.00
_cell.angle_gamma   90.00
#
_symmetry.space_group_name_H-M   'P 1'
#
loop_
_entity.id
_entity.type
_entity.pdbx_description
1 polymer ?
#
loop_
_entity_poly.entity_id
_entity_poly.type
_entity_poly.pdbx_seq_one_letter_code
_entity_poly.pdbx_strand_id
1 'polypeptide(L)'
;MTASNSSISLFLADDAATAELGEDLALALKVGDCLALSGDLGAGKSSLARALLRAMADDTELDVPSPTFTLVQSYELRIPVSHFDLYRLGDPSELTELGFDEALQIGTCLVEWPEMAEGELPKDRIDLKLTHEGEGRRVTITAPAKQMARIERVLAIRAFLDTHGYRGAHRRFLTGDASLRAYESIHPANGGSRVILMDWPGLPEGPPVLDGKPYPKVAHLAWDTYPFVAIANILHENGFAAPEIFAADYNQGILLIEDLGTDGVLDAEGKPIAERYRESVACLAHLHGLSIPHDIPVTPDHIHHIPDFDRTAMKMEARLLLDWHLPWKRGTPASDEERADYLAIWDKLIDQLEDTEKNLLLRDMHSPNIIWRAAKKGIQRIGLIDFQDAMIGPTSYDVASLMQDARVTIERDLHDQLMSDYLALRHAQGGFDEAKFLKSWAIMSAQRNCKLAGLWVRLLQRDGKPGYLKHMPRTLAYLAIAFEHEALAPLREWCEKAGIGRV
;
A
#
# COMPACT_ATOMS: atom_id res chain seq x y z
N MET A 1 9.55 -23.42 24.11
CA MET A 1 10.85 -23.15 23.45
C MET A 1 11.19 -21.71 23.79
N THR A 2 12.22 -21.47 24.59
CA THR A 2 12.71 -20.11 24.88
C THR A 2 13.14 -19.48 23.56
N ALA A 3 12.43 -18.45 23.10
CA ALA A 3 12.86 -17.68 21.94
C ALA A 3 14.28 -17.17 22.21
N SER A 4 15.24 -17.53 21.37
CA SER A 4 16.59 -16.99 21.46
C SER A 4 16.52 -15.50 21.12
N ASN A 5 16.76 -14.64 22.11
CA ASN A 5 16.87 -13.21 21.87
C ASN A 5 18.09 -12.96 20.99
N SER A 6 17.88 -12.23 19.90
CA SER A 6 18.96 -11.78 19.01
C SER A 6 19.50 -10.46 19.51
N SER A 7 20.75 -10.13 19.21
CA SER A 7 21.38 -8.89 19.66
C SER A 7 22.20 -8.22 18.55
N ILE A 8 22.15 -6.89 18.50
CA ILE A 8 22.93 -6.04 17.61
C ILE A 8 23.62 -4.95 18.42
N SER A 9 24.82 -4.55 18.00
CA SER A 9 25.58 -3.47 18.62
C SER A 9 25.99 -2.43 17.59
N LEU A 10 25.78 -1.16 17.91
CA LEU A 10 26.02 0.01 17.06
C LEU A 10 26.85 1.03 17.82
N PHE A 11 27.75 1.72 17.12
CA PHE A 11 28.46 2.87 17.66
C PHE A 11 27.80 4.16 17.16
N LEU A 12 27.42 5.03 18.09
CA LEU A 12 26.85 6.34 17.84
C LEU A 12 27.92 7.39 18.13
N ALA A 13 28.42 8.03 17.09
CA ALA A 13 29.56 8.94 17.21
C ALA A 13 29.23 10.22 17.99
N ASP A 14 27.98 10.69 17.92
CA ASP A 14 27.52 11.95 18.50
C ASP A 14 26.01 11.94 18.80
N ASP A 15 25.48 13.09 19.23
CA ASP A 15 24.05 13.28 19.47
C ASP A 15 23.19 13.19 18.20
N ALA A 16 23.74 13.52 17.03
CA ALA A 16 23.03 13.39 15.76
C ALA A 16 22.83 11.91 15.39
N ALA A 17 23.84 11.06 15.59
CA ALA A 17 23.70 9.61 15.43
C ALA A 17 22.69 9.01 16.42
N THR A 18 22.59 9.55 17.64
CA THR A 18 21.55 9.15 18.61
C THR A 18 20.16 9.55 18.13
N ALA A 19 20.01 10.76 17.59
CA ALA A 19 18.75 11.22 17.04
C ALA A 19 18.33 10.36 15.83
N GLU A 20 19.26 10.07 14.93
CA GLU A 20 19.02 9.23 13.74
C GLU A 20 18.53 7.82 14.11
N LEU A 21 19.16 7.18 15.10
CA LEU A 21 18.66 5.91 15.63
C LEU A 21 17.25 6.02 16.20
N GLY A 22 16.93 7.12 16.89
CA GLY A 22 15.58 7.40 17.39
C GLY A 22 14.55 7.49 16.26
N GLU A 23 14.89 8.17 15.16
CA GLU A 23 14.03 8.25 13.98
C GLU A 23 13.82 6.88 13.30
N ASP A 24 14.89 6.08 13.19
CA ASP A 24 14.80 4.75 12.59
C ASP A 24 13.92 3.82 13.45
N LEU A 25 14.06 3.86 14.78
CA LEU A 25 13.24 3.07 15.70
C LEU A 25 11.77 3.48 15.66
N ALA A 26 11.46 4.77 15.45
CA ALA A 26 10.07 5.24 15.28
C ALA A 26 9.33 4.53 14.13
N LEU A 27 10.05 4.08 13.09
CA LEU A 27 9.52 3.33 11.96
C LEU A 27 9.41 1.82 12.22
N ALA A 28 10.16 1.29 13.20
CA ALA A 28 10.15 -0.12 13.56
C ALA A 28 9.03 -0.49 14.55
N LEU A 29 8.64 0.44 15.43
CA LEU A 29 7.66 0.18 16.51
C LEU A 29 6.23 -0.04 15.99
N LYS A 30 5.50 -0.93 16.67
CA LYS A 30 4.07 -1.24 16.45
C LYS A 30 3.34 -1.29 17.78
N VAL A 31 2.01 -1.17 17.74
CA VAL A 31 1.13 -1.40 18.90
C VAL A 31 1.50 -2.71 19.59
N GLY A 32 1.64 -2.67 20.92
CA GLY A 32 2.08 -3.79 21.75
C GLY A 32 3.58 -3.85 22.03
N ASP A 33 4.41 -3.00 21.41
CA ASP A 33 5.85 -2.99 21.70
C ASP A 33 6.17 -2.20 22.98
N CYS A 34 7.06 -2.76 23.80
CA CYS A 34 7.72 -2.09 24.91
C CYS A 34 9.21 -1.88 24.56
N LEU A 35 9.66 -0.62 24.50
CA LEU A 35 11.05 -0.25 24.29
C LEU A 35 11.66 0.21 25.63
N ALA A 36 12.50 -0.64 26.20
CA ALA A 36 13.17 -0.44 27.49
C ALA A 36 14.57 0.16 27.28
N LEU A 37 14.79 1.38 27.77
CA LEU A 37 16.02 2.14 27.66
C LEU A 37 16.81 2.07 28.98
N SER A 38 17.95 1.40 28.97
CA SER A 38 18.86 1.28 30.12
C SER A 38 20.22 1.92 29.84
N GLY A 39 20.92 2.31 30.91
CA GLY A 39 22.23 2.95 30.83
C GLY A 39 22.44 3.95 31.96
N ASP A 40 23.68 4.37 32.18
CA ASP A 40 24.03 5.29 33.26
C ASP A 40 23.37 6.68 33.10
N LEU A 41 23.46 7.50 34.15
CA LEU A 41 23.02 8.90 34.07
C LEU A 41 23.83 9.63 33.01
N GLY A 42 23.15 10.33 32.09
CA GLY A 42 23.81 11.01 30.96
C GLY A 42 24.12 10.11 29.77
N ALA A 43 23.78 8.81 29.80
CA ALA A 43 23.97 7.89 28.68
C ALA A 43 23.13 8.20 27.43
N GLY A 44 22.25 9.22 27.46
CA GLY A 44 21.48 9.67 26.30
C GLY A 44 20.09 9.05 26.14
N LYS A 45 19.57 8.34 27.17
CA LYS A 45 18.23 7.72 27.16
C LYS A 45 17.12 8.71 26.77
N SER A 46 17.01 9.82 27.48
CA SER A 46 15.97 10.83 27.23
C SER A 46 16.18 11.59 25.91
N SER A 47 17.42 11.66 25.41
CA SER A 47 17.71 12.21 24.07
C SER A 47 17.19 11.30 22.96
N LEU A 48 17.41 9.99 23.09
CA LEU A 48 16.86 8.99 22.17
C LEU A 48 15.32 8.98 22.22
N ALA A 49 14.75 8.99 23.43
CA ALA A 49 13.30 9.05 23.64
C ALA A 49 12.66 10.26 22.93
N ARG A 50 13.27 11.44 23.10
CA ARG A 50 12.83 12.67 22.45
C ARG A 50 12.90 12.62 20.94
N ALA A 51 14.00 12.12 20.38
CA ALA A 51 14.15 11.99 18.93
C ALA A 51 13.09 11.05 18.34
N LEU A 52 12.87 9.90 18.98
CA LEU A 52 11.86 8.93 18.57
C LEU A 52 10.45 9.53 18.61
N LEU A 53 10.06 10.18 19.71
CA LEU A 53 8.72 10.77 19.86
C LEU A 53 8.46 11.90 18.87
N ARG A 54 9.46 12.76 18.62
CA ARG A 54 9.40 13.81 17.60
C ARG A 54 9.24 13.24 16.19
N ALA A 55 9.96 12.15 15.88
CA ALA A 55 9.83 11.47 14.60
C ALA A 55 8.46 10.80 14.42
N MET A 56 7.92 10.16 15.47
CA MET A 56 6.57 9.57 15.45
C MET A 56 5.45 10.62 15.32
N ALA A 57 5.67 11.81 15.88
CA ALA A 57 4.74 12.93 15.80
C ALA A 57 4.85 13.72 14.48
N ASP A 58 5.91 13.50 13.70
CA ASP A 58 6.32 14.36 12.59
C ASP A 58 6.41 15.84 13.00
N ASP A 59 6.94 16.09 14.20
CA ASP A 59 7.08 17.42 14.79
C ASP A 59 8.43 17.54 15.52
N THR A 60 9.35 18.31 14.95
CA THR A 60 10.69 18.51 15.52
C THR A 60 10.68 19.39 16.77
N GLU A 61 9.63 20.19 16.95
CA GLU A 61 9.48 21.14 18.05
C GLU A 61 8.64 20.58 19.21
N LEU A 62 8.06 19.38 19.04
CA LEU A 62 7.30 18.71 20.09
C LEU A 62 8.09 18.72 21.41
N ASP A 63 7.46 19.22 22.45
CA ASP A 63 8.02 19.19 23.79
C ASP A 63 7.91 17.77 24.37
N VAL A 64 9.07 17.20 24.64
CA VAL A 64 9.22 15.84 25.18
C VAL A 64 10.14 15.94 26.41
N PRO A 65 9.59 16.38 27.55
CA PRO A 65 10.32 16.39 28.79
C PRO A 65 10.50 14.95 29.30
N SER A 66 11.51 14.72 30.14
CA SER A 66 11.60 13.43 30.86
C SER A 66 10.51 13.43 31.93
N PRO A 67 9.59 12.45 31.96
CA PRO A 67 8.51 12.39 32.94
C PRO A 67 9.01 11.96 34.33
N THR A 68 10.21 12.34 34.75
CA THR A 68 10.84 11.88 36.02
C THR A 68 10.00 12.18 37.26
N PHE A 69 9.17 13.24 37.24
CA PHE A 69 8.27 13.59 38.36
C PHE A 69 6.85 13.06 38.17
N THR A 70 6.35 12.99 36.94
CA THR A 70 5.00 12.48 36.64
C THR A 70 4.97 10.97 36.46
N LEU A 71 6.14 10.33 36.38
CA LEU A 71 6.43 8.94 36.04
C LEU A 71 5.98 8.51 34.64
N VAL A 72 4.88 9.06 34.13
CA VAL A 72 4.34 8.78 32.80
C VAL A 72 3.94 10.06 32.08
N GLN A 73 4.09 10.08 30.76
CA GLN A 73 3.51 11.06 29.85
C GLN A 73 3.01 10.36 28.59
N SER A 74 1.78 10.65 28.17
CA SER A 74 1.15 10.04 27.00
C SER A 74 1.10 11.01 25.82
N TYR A 75 1.27 10.47 24.63
CA TYR A 75 1.27 11.18 23.35
C TYR A 75 0.27 10.51 22.41
N GLU A 76 -0.77 11.26 22.01
CA GLU A 76 -1.78 10.83 21.03
C GLU A 76 -1.22 10.99 19.61
N LEU A 77 -0.36 10.06 19.20
CA LEU A 77 0.26 10.02 17.88
C LEU A 77 -0.43 8.97 16.98
N ARG A 78 0.08 8.77 15.76
CA ARG A 78 -0.41 7.72 14.83
C ARG A 78 -0.52 6.35 15.51
N ILE A 79 0.47 6.04 16.35
CA ILE A 79 0.43 4.95 17.32
C ILE A 79 0.54 5.65 18.68
N PRO A 80 -0.43 5.53 19.59
CA PRO A 80 -0.33 6.12 20.93
C PRO A 80 0.97 5.69 21.61
N VAL A 81 1.67 6.64 22.25
CA VAL A 81 2.91 6.34 22.97
C VAL A 81 2.78 6.78 24.42
N SER A 82 3.09 5.89 25.35
CA SER A 82 3.25 6.23 26.77
C SER A 82 4.73 6.14 27.15
N HIS A 83 5.30 7.28 27.52
CA HIS A 83 6.68 7.41 27.98
C HIS A 83 6.73 7.33 29.50
N PHE A 84 7.34 6.28 30.01
CA PHE A 84 7.58 6.03 31.43
C PHE A 84 9.02 6.35 31.78
N ASP A 85 9.24 7.09 32.87
CA ASP A 85 10.55 7.30 33.48
C ASP A 85 10.48 6.77 34.92
N LEU A 86 11.00 5.55 35.10
CA LEU A 86 10.83 4.79 36.33
C LEU A 86 11.90 5.08 37.38
N TYR A 87 12.76 6.08 37.16
CA TYR A 87 13.87 6.41 38.08
C TYR A 87 13.43 6.59 39.54
N ARG A 88 12.18 7.00 39.76
CA ARG A 88 11.60 7.25 41.08
C ARG A 88 10.49 6.28 41.49
N LEU A 89 10.30 5.19 40.75
CA LEU A 89 9.37 4.14 41.13
C LEU A 89 9.85 3.49 42.44
N GLY A 90 8.99 3.43 43.45
CA GLY A 90 9.36 2.94 44.77
C GLY A 90 9.33 1.42 44.86
N ASP A 91 8.31 0.82 44.24
CA ASP A 91 8.09 -0.61 44.17
C ASP A 91 7.74 -1.01 42.72
N PRO A 92 8.37 -2.05 42.13
CA PRO A 92 8.04 -2.52 40.78
C PRO A 92 6.54 -2.71 40.53
N SER A 93 5.79 -3.21 41.51
CA SER A 93 4.36 -3.51 41.38
C SER A 93 3.49 -2.27 41.15
N GLU A 94 3.97 -1.07 41.50
CA GLU A 94 3.30 0.21 41.23
C GLU A 94 3.14 0.47 39.73
N LEU A 95 3.92 -0.19 38.86
CA LEU A 95 3.82 -0.04 37.39
C LEU A 95 2.41 -0.34 36.87
N THR A 96 1.70 -1.29 37.50
CA THR A 96 0.32 -1.63 37.13
C THR A 96 -0.62 -0.46 37.42
N GLU A 97 -0.44 0.24 38.55
CA GLU A 97 -1.25 1.40 38.92
C GLU A 97 -1.05 2.61 38.00
N LEU A 98 0.10 2.66 37.32
CA LEU A 98 0.40 3.67 36.29
C LEU A 98 -0.28 3.38 34.94
N GLY A 99 -1.05 2.29 34.83
CA GLY A 99 -1.81 1.94 33.62
C GLY A 99 -0.94 1.38 32.49
N PHE A 100 0.17 0.72 32.83
CA PHE A 100 1.12 0.20 31.84
C PHE A 100 0.50 -0.83 30.90
N ASP A 101 -0.31 -1.76 31.43
CA ASP A 101 -0.91 -2.83 30.63
C ASP A 101 -1.94 -2.28 29.62
N GLU A 102 -2.75 -1.31 30.05
CA GLU A 102 -3.71 -0.63 29.17
C GLU A 102 -3.00 0.16 28.07
N ALA A 103 -1.93 0.89 28.43
CA ALA A 103 -1.13 1.65 27.48
C ALA A 103 -0.48 0.73 26.42
N LEU A 104 0.06 -0.41 26.84
CA LEU A 104 0.70 -1.37 25.94
C LEU A 104 -0.30 -2.03 24.99
N GLN A 105 -1.54 -2.27 25.44
CA GLN A 105 -2.59 -2.87 24.61
C GLN A 105 -3.02 -1.97 23.44
N ILE A 106 -3.01 -0.65 23.62
CA ILE A 106 -3.50 0.31 22.62
C ILE A 106 -2.38 1.03 21.86
N GLY A 107 -1.15 0.97 22.36
CA GLY A 107 -0.03 1.78 21.86
C GLY A 107 1.33 1.11 22.06
N THR A 108 2.36 1.95 22.18
CA THR A 108 3.74 1.53 22.50
C THR A 108 4.17 2.14 23.82
N CYS A 109 4.89 1.38 24.64
CA CYS A 109 5.47 1.87 25.88
C CYS A 109 6.96 2.14 25.70
N LEU A 110 7.39 3.35 26.01
CA LEU A 110 8.80 3.74 26.08
C LEU A 110 9.19 3.82 27.55
N VAL A 111 10.14 3.01 28.00
CA VAL A 111 10.46 2.89 29.43
C VAL A 111 11.91 3.24 29.68
N GLU A 112 12.18 4.35 30.36
CA GLU A 112 13.50 4.66 30.92
C GLU A 112 13.64 4.03 32.31
N TRP A 113 14.86 3.57 32.62
CA TRP A 113 15.20 2.89 33.88
C TRP A 113 14.38 1.60 34.11
N PRO A 114 14.35 0.68 33.13
CA PRO A 114 13.57 -0.55 33.22
C PRO A 114 13.94 -1.44 34.42
N GLU A 115 15.16 -1.30 34.95
CA GLU A 115 15.62 -2.00 36.15
C GLU A 115 14.77 -1.70 37.40
N MET A 116 14.08 -0.55 37.46
CA MET A 116 13.24 -0.18 38.59
C MET A 116 11.90 -0.94 38.60
N ALA A 117 11.53 -1.59 37.50
CA ALA A 117 10.34 -2.44 37.39
C ALA A 117 10.71 -3.87 36.95
N GLU A 118 11.85 -4.38 37.42
CA GLU A 118 12.28 -5.74 37.12
C GLU A 118 11.22 -6.76 37.59
N GLY A 119 10.80 -7.64 36.68
CA GLY A 119 9.77 -8.65 36.93
C GLY A 119 8.38 -8.27 36.44
N GLU A 120 8.06 -6.98 36.34
CA GLU A 120 6.75 -6.48 35.90
C GLU A 120 6.72 -6.13 34.40
N LEU A 121 7.87 -5.82 33.80
CA LEU A 121 7.95 -5.55 32.36
C LEU A 121 7.71 -6.82 31.51
N PRO A 122 7.12 -6.68 30.32
CA PRO A 122 6.83 -7.79 29.43
C PRO A 122 8.13 -8.52 29.01
N LYS A 123 8.03 -9.83 28.84
CA LYS A 123 9.16 -10.69 28.48
C LYS A 123 9.60 -10.52 27.02
N ASP A 124 8.67 -10.10 26.17
CA ASP A 124 8.84 -9.89 24.74
C ASP A 124 9.08 -8.42 24.37
N ARG A 125 9.80 -7.70 25.24
CA ARG A 125 10.21 -6.30 25.04
C ARG A 125 11.49 -6.16 24.21
N ILE A 126 11.76 -4.94 23.78
CA ILE A 126 13.02 -4.51 23.17
C ILE A 126 13.89 -3.88 24.25
N ASP A 127 14.99 -4.51 24.62
CA ASP A 127 15.97 -3.97 25.55
C ASP A 127 17.06 -3.21 24.79
N LEU A 128 17.17 -1.90 25.01
CA LEU A 128 18.20 -1.04 24.43
C LEU A 128 19.09 -0.50 25.56
N LYS A 129 20.37 -0.88 25.54
CA LYS A 129 21.37 -0.43 26.49
C LYS A 129 22.33 0.58 25.86
N LEU A 130 22.44 1.75 26.46
CA LEU A 130 23.40 2.80 26.09
C LEU A 130 24.57 2.80 27.07
N THR A 131 25.79 2.74 26.55
CA THR A 131 27.05 2.86 27.33
C THR A 131 27.98 3.87 26.69
N HIS A 132 28.64 4.70 27.50
CA HIS A 132 29.64 5.64 27.01
C HIS A 132 30.83 4.93 26.34
N GLU A 133 31.28 5.43 25.19
CA GLU A 133 32.47 4.94 24.49
C GLU A 133 33.19 6.09 23.77
N GLY A 134 34.32 6.55 24.34
CA GLY A 134 35.02 7.74 23.86
C GLY A 134 34.14 8.98 23.94
N GLU A 135 34.11 9.76 22.86
CA GLU A 135 33.22 10.93 22.71
C GLU A 135 31.78 10.53 22.32
N GLY A 136 31.56 9.26 21.98
CA GLY A 136 30.28 8.72 21.53
C GLY A 136 29.66 7.74 22.53
N ARG A 137 28.77 6.89 22.00
CA ARG A 137 28.02 5.90 22.78
C ARG A 137 27.92 4.60 22.01
N ARG A 138 28.05 3.47 22.70
CA ARG A 138 27.65 2.16 22.17
C ARG A 138 26.21 1.88 22.56
N VAL A 139 25.42 1.50 21.57
CA VAL A 139 24.10 0.94 21.78
C VAL A 139 24.16 -0.57 21.57
N THR A 140 23.56 -1.31 22.48
CA THR A 140 23.28 -2.74 22.31
C THR A 140 21.78 -2.97 22.40
N ILE A 141 21.19 -3.50 21.35
CA ILE A 141 19.76 -3.81 21.27
C ILE A 141 19.59 -5.32 21.36
N THR A 142 18.70 -5.77 22.23
CA THR A 142 18.31 -7.17 22.39
C THR A 142 16.80 -7.26 22.30
N ALA A 143 16.28 -8.15 21.46
CA ALA A 143 14.84 -8.26 21.26
C ALA A 143 14.45 -9.69 20.81
N PRO A 144 13.18 -10.07 20.97
CA PRO A 144 12.65 -11.27 20.33
C PRO A 144 12.75 -11.14 18.81
N ALA A 145 12.80 -12.28 18.11
CA ALA A 145 13.09 -12.33 16.67
C ALA A 145 12.18 -11.43 15.80
N LYS A 146 10.89 -11.29 16.15
CA LYS A 146 9.94 -10.46 15.39
C LYS A 146 10.24 -8.97 15.50
N GLN A 147 10.55 -8.49 16.70
CA GLN A 147 10.97 -7.12 16.96
C GLN A 147 12.35 -6.87 16.32
N MET A 148 13.27 -7.82 16.50
CA MET A 148 14.62 -7.70 15.94
C MET A 148 14.61 -7.58 14.42
N ALA A 149 13.82 -8.40 13.71
CA ALA A 149 13.71 -8.33 12.26
C ALA A 149 13.23 -6.94 11.77
N ARG A 150 12.36 -6.26 12.52
CA ARG A 150 11.93 -4.88 12.19
C ARG A 150 13.03 -3.86 12.42
N ILE A 151 13.81 -4.02 13.49
CA ILE A 151 14.94 -3.14 13.81
C ILE A 151 16.05 -3.32 12.75
N GLU A 152 16.38 -4.56 12.41
CA GLU A 152 17.32 -4.86 11.32
C GLU A 152 16.83 -4.28 9.98
N ARG A 153 15.52 -4.32 9.72
CA ARG A 153 14.94 -3.73 8.49
C ARG A 153 15.16 -2.22 8.42
N VAL A 154 14.84 -1.47 9.47
CA VAL A 154 15.03 -0.01 9.45
C VAL A 154 16.50 0.39 9.38
N LEU A 155 17.40 -0.40 9.98
CA LEU A 155 18.85 -0.19 9.88
C LEU A 155 19.39 -0.53 8.49
N ALA A 156 18.87 -1.57 7.84
CA ALA A 156 19.23 -1.90 6.46
C ALA A 156 18.79 -0.79 5.49
N ILE A 157 17.60 -0.21 5.70
CA ILE A 157 17.15 0.97 4.95
C ILE A 157 18.07 2.17 5.19
N ARG A 158 18.48 2.43 6.44
CA ARG A 158 19.46 3.49 6.76
C ARG A 158 20.77 3.29 6.00
N ALA A 159 21.32 2.07 6.01
CA ALA A 159 22.53 1.74 5.27
C ALA A 159 22.37 1.90 3.74
N PHE A 160 21.20 1.54 3.21
CA PHE A 160 20.85 1.78 1.80
C PHE A 160 20.84 3.28 1.47
N LEU A 161 20.20 4.12 2.27
CA LEU A 161 20.19 5.57 2.07
C LEU A 161 21.60 6.17 2.14
N ASP A 162 22.39 5.76 3.13
CA ASP A 162 23.77 6.19 3.31
C ASP A 162 24.64 5.92 2.08
N THR A 163 24.52 4.73 1.51
CA THR A 163 25.30 4.30 0.33
C THR A 163 24.87 4.97 -0.97
N HIS A 164 23.67 5.56 -1.01
CA HIS A 164 23.10 6.23 -2.18
C HIS A 164 23.06 7.77 -2.05
N GLY A 165 23.85 8.34 -1.13
CA GLY A 165 24.03 9.81 -1.03
C GLY A 165 23.00 10.53 -0.15
N TYR A 166 22.23 9.79 0.64
CA TYR A 166 21.21 10.33 1.56
C TYR A 166 21.62 10.21 3.03
N ARG A 167 22.94 10.21 3.31
CA ARG A 167 23.45 10.19 4.69
C ARG A 167 22.88 11.37 5.49
N GLY A 168 22.38 11.07 6.69
CA GLY A 168 21.75 12.04 7.58
C GLY A 168 20.36 12.51 7.13
N ALA A 169 19.76 11.90 6.10
CA ALA A 169 18.40 12.25 5.68
C ALA A 169 17.38 11.87 6.77
N HIS A 170 16.38 12.73 6.96
CA HIS A 170 15.28 12.46 7.89
C HIS A 170 14.23 11.57 7.22
N ARG A 171 13.72 10.58 7.97
CA ARG A 171 12.74 9.62 7.48
C ARG A 171 11.42 9.79 8.21
N ARG A 172 10.30 9.81 7.48
CA ARG A 172 8.95 9.90 8.08
C ARG A 172 8.02 8.88 7.46
N PHE A 173 7.16 8.30 8.30
CA PHE A 173 6.11 7.39 7.84
C PHE A 173 5.16 8.11 6.88
N LEU A 174 4.84 7.52 5.73
CA LEU A 174 3.88 8.08 4.78
C LEU A 174 2.55 7.32 4.80
N THR A 175 2.54 6.04 4.41
CA THR A 175 1.32 5.21 4.32
C THR A 175 1.70 3.72 4.31
N GLY A 176 0.79 2.85 4.79
CA GLY A 176 1.02 1.39 4.78
C GLY A 176 -0.03 0.49 5.45
N ASP A 177 -1.26 0.96 5.73
CA ASP A 177 -2.25 0.13 6.45
C ASP A 177 -2.96 -0.91 5.55
N ALA A 178 -3.09 -0.61 4.25
CA ALA A 178 -3.76 -1.47 3.27
C ALA A 178 -2.86 -2.06 2.20
N SER A 179 -1.64 -1.56 2.04
CA SER A 179 -0.66 -2.10 1.11
C SER A 179 0.21 -3.16 1.78
N LEU A 180 0.69 -4.10 0.98
CA LEU A 180 1.74 -5.04 1.36
C LEU A 180 3.13 -4.37 1.45
N ARG A 181 3.19 -3.09 1.10
CA ARG A 181 4.39 -2.25 1.01
C ARG A 181 4.27 -1.10 1.98
N ALA A 182 5.38 -0.73 2.58
CA ALA A 182 5.47 0.48 3.37
C ALA A 182 6.11 1.59 2.54
N TYR A 183 5.62 2.82 2.74
CA TYR A 183 6.20 4.00 2.12
C TYR A 183 6.67 4.96 3.21
N GLU A 184 7.83 5.54 2.96
CA GLU A 184 8.43 6.57 3.80
C GLU A 184 8.74 7.79 2.94
N SER A 185 8.61 8.97 3.53
CA SER A 185 9.17 10.18 2.94
C SER A 185 10.58 10.40 3.48
N ILE A 186 11.49 10.74 2.56
CA ILE A 186 12.90 10.97 2.83
C ILE A 186 13.18 12.45 2.55
N HIS A 187 13.67 13.15 3.57
CA HIS A 187 14.04 14.56 3.50
C HIS A 187 15.57 14.66 3.51
N PRO A 188 16.20 14.96 2.36
CA PRO A 188 17.65 15.03 2.25
C PRO A 188 18.25 16.08 3.19
N ALA A 189 19.34 15.73 3.90
CA ALA A 189 20.03 16.65 4.81
C ALA A 189 20.61 17.90 4.11
N ASN A 190 20.85 17.81 2.81
CA ASN A 190 21.36 18.91 1.99
C ASN A 190 20.26 19.91 1.55
N GLY A 191 19.01 19.74 2.01
CA GLY A 191 17.89 20.58 1.62
C GLY A 191 17.36 20.31 0.20
N GLY A 192 17.76 19.19 -0.41
CA GLY A 192 17.21 18.71 -1.67
C GLY A 192 15.71 18.40 -1.58
N SER A 193 15.09 18.18 -2.74
CA SER A 193 13.68 17.81 -2.81
C SER A 193 13.42 16.50 -2.07
N ARG A 194 12.25 16.42 -1.41
CA ARG A 194 11.75 15.20 -0.79
C ARG A 194 11.66 14.08 -1.84
N VAL A 195 12.02 12.87 -1.43
CA VAL A 195 11.87 11.66 -2.24
C VAL A 195 11.11 10.60 -1.45
N ILE A 196 10.60 9.58 -2.13
CA ILE A 196 9.84 8.50 -1.49
C ILE A 196 10.72 7.25 -1.42
N LEU A 197 10.73 6.58 -0.28
CA LEU A 197 11.27 5.23 -0.15
C LEU A 197 10.12 4.23 -0.14
N MET A 198 10.22 3.23 -1.01
CA MET A 198 9.34 2.07 -1.01
C MET A 198 10.08 0.91 -0.34
N ASP A 199 9.51 0.43 0.77
CA ASP A 199 9.93 -0.78 1.47
C ASP A 199 8.97 -1.92 1.08
N TRP A 200 9.47 -2.82 0.23
CA TRP A 200 8.72 -3.97 -0.26
C TRP A 200 9.56 -5.25 -0.24
N PRO A 201 9.78 -5.85 0.94
CA PRO A 201 10.49 -7.10 1.03
C PRO A 201 9.65 -8.21 0.38
N GLY A 202 10.30 -9.13 -0.31
CA GLY A 202 9.63 -10.28 -0.92
C GLY A 202 8.79 -11.04 0.11
N LEU A 203 7.52 -11.30 -0.20
CA LEU A 203 6.60 -11.94 0.73
C LEU A 203 6.64 -13.46 0.62
N PRO A 204 6.44 -14.18 1.75
CA PRO A 204 6.30 -15.63 1.71
C PRO A 204 5.06 -16.04 0.89
N GLU A 205 5.17 -17.17 0.20
CA GLU A 205 4.05 -17.70 -0.59
C GLU A 205 2.86 -18.04 0.30
N GLY A 206 1.69 -17.51 -0.06
CA GLY A 206 0.43 -17.84 0.61
C GLY A 206 -0.01 -19.30 0.38
N PRO A 207 -1.13 -19.72 1.01
CA PRO A 207 -1.67 -21.06 0.76
C PRO A 207 -2.17 -21.19 -0.70
N PRO A 208 -2.18 -22.41 -1.26
CA PRO A 208 -2.69 -22.65 -2.60
C PRO A 208 -4.21 -22.43 -2.68
N VAL A 209 -4.68 -21.86 -3.79
CA VAL A 209 -6.10 -21.54 -4.04
C VAL A 209 -6.62 -22.15 -5.35
N LEU A 210 -5.75 -22.41 -6.33
CA LEU A 210 -6.10 -23.06 -7.59
C LEU A 210 -4.87 -23.80 -8.14
N ASP A 211 -5.04 -25.08 -8.52
CA ASP A 211 -3.98 -25.92 -9.10
C ASP A 211 -2.67 -25.92 -8.32
N GLY A 212 -2.76 -25.92 -6.99
CA GLY A 212 -1.60 -25.88 -6.10
C GLY A 212 -0.85 -24.53 -6.06
N LYS A 213 -1.35 -23.50 -6.75
CA LYS A 213 -0.77 -22.15 -6.77
C LYS A 213 -1.50 -21.20 -5.81
N PRO A 214 -0.77 -20.31 -5.11
CA PRO A 214 -1.38 -19.26 -4.29
C PRO A 214 -1.99 -18.16 -5.16
N TYR A 215 -2.92 -17.38 -4.57
CA TYR A 215 -3.67 -16.34 -5.26
C TYR A 215 -2.79 -15.35 -6.05
N PRO A 216 -1.70 -14.80 -5.50
CA PRO A 216 -0.82 -13.87 -6.24
C PRO A 216 -0.29 -14.47 -7.55
N LYS A 217 0.07 -15.76 -7.57
CA LYS A 217 0.56 -16.43 -8.79
C LYS A 217 -0.55 -16.71 -9.81
N VAL A 218 -1.78 -16.91 -9.36
CA VAL A 218 -2.93 -17.17 -10.25
C VAL A 218 -3.44 -15.87 -10.86
N ALA A 219 -3.40 -14.78 -10.10
CA ALA A 219 -3.84 -13.45 -10.52
C ALA A 219 -2.67 -12.56 -10.99
N HIS A 220 -1.51 -13.16 -11.26
CA HIS A 220 -0.25 -12.51 -11.66
C HIS A 220 0.08 -11.21 -10.92
N LEU A 221 -0.15 -11.19 -9.60
CA LEU A 221 0.23 -10.05 -8.77
C LEU A 221 1.74 -10.01 -8.59
N ALA A 222 2.28 -8.80 -8.63
CA ALA A 222 3.67 -8.55 -8.36
C ALA A 222 4.03 -8.88 -6.90
N TRP A 223 5.26 -9.33 -6.70
CA TRP A 223 5.73 -9.99 -5.48
C TRP A 223 7.11 -9.49 -5.03
N ASP A 224 7.79 -8.74 -5.90
CA ASP A 224 9.06 -8.08 -5.70
C ASP A 224 9.07 -6.73 -6.45
N THR A 225 10.19 -6.02 -6.42
CA THR A 225 10.32 -4.67 -6.98
C THR A 225 10.53 -4.62 -8.49
N TYR A 226 10.81 -5.74 -9.17
CA TYR A 226 11.13 -5.73 -10.60
C TYR A 226 9.96 -5.25 -11.48
N PRO A 227 8.71 -5.71 -11.29
CA PRO A 227 7.55 -5.23 -12.04
C PRO A 227 7.35 -3.71 -11.88
N PHE A 228 7.55 -3.18 -10.67
CA PHE A 228 7.42 -1.74 -10.46
C PHE A 228 8.45 -0.96 -11.28
N VAL A 229 9.73 -1.34 -11.22
CA VAL A 229 10.79 -0.64 -11.97
C VAL A 229 10.58 -0.80 -13.48
N ALA A 230 10.22 -2.00 -13.96
CA ALA A 230 9.96 -2.26 -15.38
C ALA A 230 8.87 -1.34 -15.94
N ILE A 231 7.72 -1.29 -15.27
CA ILE A 231 6.57 -0.51 -15.72
C ILE A 231 6.84 1.00 -15.54
N ALA A 232 7.53 1.41 -14.47
CA ALA A 232 7.92 2.81 -14.29
C ALA A 232 8.81 3.29 -15.45
N ASN A 233 9.82 2.51 -15.81
CA ASN A 233 10.76 2.85 -16.88
C ASN A 233 10.07 2.94 -18.24
N ILE A 234 9.25 1.96 -18.62
CA ILE A 234 8.57 2.00 -19.93
C ILE A 234 7.57 3.15 -20.01
N LEU A 235 6.87 3.48 -18.91
CA LEU A 235 6.00 4.65 -18.85
C LEU A 235 6.82 5.94 -19.00
N HIS A 236 7.94 6.06 -18.30
CA HIS A 236 8.83 7.22 -18.38
C HIS A 236 9.42 7.41 -19.80
N GLU A 237 9.90 6.34 -20.43
CA GLU A 237 10.42 6.34 -21.80
C GLU A 237 9.39 6.81 -22.83
N ASN A 238 8.11 6.52 -22.58
CA ASN A 238 6.99 6.96 -23.41
C ASN A 238 6.39 8.32 -22.98
N GLY A 239 7.08 9.04 -22.07
CA GLY A 239 6.72 10.41 -21.70
C GLY A 239 5.57 10.53 -20.70
N PHE A 240 5.20 9.46 -19.99
CA PHE A 240 4.27 9.51 -18.85
C PHE A 240 4.97 9.92 -17.56
N ALA A 241 4.19 10.37 -16.58
CA ALA A 241 4.69 10.70 -15.25
C ALA A 241 4.55 9.50 -14.31
N ALA A 242 5.40 8.48 -14.48
CA ALA A 242 5.66 7.48 -13.44
C ALA A 242 6.86 7.94 -12.58
N PRO A 243 6.98 7.49 -11.31
CA PRO A 243 8.10 7.89 -10.46
C PRO A 243 9.44 7.48 -11.08
N GLU A 244 10.37 8.43 -11.21
CA GLU A 244 11.76 8.12 -11.52
C GLU A 244 12.36 7.23 -10.42
N ILE A 245 13.22 6.27 -10.82
CA ILE A 245 13.90 5.36 -9.89
C ILE A 245 15.32 5.87 -9.65
N PHE A 246 15.58 6.45 -8.48
CA PHE A 246 16.90 6.98 -8.12
C PHE A 246 17.86 5.89 -7.65
N ALA A 247 17.35 4.89 -6.93
CA ALA A 247 18.13 3.76 -6.44
C ALA A 247 17.25 2.54 -6.20
N ALA A 248 17.84 1.35 -6.32
CA ALA A 248 17.15 0.08 -6.07
C ALA A 248 18.10 -0.95 -5.44
N ASP A 249 17.64 -1.60 -4.37
CA ASP A 249 18.20 -2.86 -3.87
C ASP A 249 17.12 -3.95 -4.07
N TYR A 250 17.23 -4.69 -5.17
CA TYR A 250 16.26 -5.74 -5.53
C TYR A 250 16.29 -6.93 -4.56
N ASN A 251 17.44 -7.24 -3.97
CA ASN A 251 17.56 -8.37 -3.04
C ASN A 251 16.85 -8.06 -1.72
N GLN A 252 16.96 -6.82 -1.27
CA GLN A 252 16.27 -6.35 -0.06
C GLN A 252 14.89 -5.78 -0.34
N GLY A 253 14.50 -5.56 -1.60
CA GLY A 253 13.23 -4.94 -1.95
C GLY A 253 13.09 -3.50 -1.46
N ILE A 254 14.13 -2.68 -1.64
CA ILE A 254 14.14 -1.26 -1.26
C ILE A 254 14.28 -0.42 -2.52
N LEU A 255 13.38 0.53 -2.74
CA LEU A 255 13.48 1.50 -3.83
C LEU A 255 13.50 2.93 -3.28
N LEU A 256 14.26 3.80 -3.92
CA LEU A 256 14.20 5.25 -3.74
C LEU A 256 13.68 5.87 -5.02
N ILE A 257 12.56 6.60 -4.93
CA ILE A 257 11.80 7.04 -6.10
C ILE A 257 11.37 8.50 -6.01
N GLU A 258 11.07 9.11 -7.15
CA GLU A 258 10.52 10.47 -7.25
C GLU A 258 9.25 10.63 -6.42
N ASP A 259 9.15 11.76 -5.72
CA ASP A 259 7.89 12.22 -5.15
C ASP A 259 7.10 13.00 -6.22
N LEU A 260 6.03 12.41 -6.74
CA LEU A 260 5.18 13.02 -7.74
C LEU A 260 4.23 14.10 -7.17
N GLY A 261 4.15 14.21 -5.84
CA GLY A 261 3.24 15.12 -5.12
C GLY A 261 2.04 14.41 -4.48
N THR A 262 1.15 15.20 -3.86
CA THR A 262 0.02 14.69 -3.06
C THR A 262 -1.34 15.16 -3.56
N ASP A 263 -1.39 16.09 -4.51
CA ASP A 263 -2.65 16.58 -5.04
C ASP A 263 -3.33 15.47 -5.84
N GLY A 264 -4.54 15.06 -5.45
CA GLY A 264 -5.27 13.98 -6.13
C GLY A 264 -6.17 14.48 -7.27
N VAL A 265 -7.20 13.70 -7.62
CA VAL A 265 -8.23 14.11 -8.59
C VAL A 265 -9.57 14.47 -7.95
N LEU A 266 -9.61 14.56 -6.61
CA LEU A 266 -10.78 14.93 -5.82
C LEU A 266 -10.62 16.32 -5.18
N ASP A 267 -11.73 17.01 -4.94
CA ASP A 267 -11.75 18.26 -4.18
C ASP A 267 -11.72 18.01 -2.65
N ALA A 268 -11.76 19.09 -1.87
CA ALA A 268 -11.70 19.04 -0.41
C ALA A 268 -12.89 18.29 0.21
N GLU A 269 -14.02 18.23 -0.49
CA GLU A 269 -15.23 17.50 -0.11
C GLU A 269 -15.22 16.04 -0.60
N GLY A 270 -14.15 15.62 -1.29
CA GLY A 270 -13.99 14.27 -1.82
C GLY A 270 -14.80 14.01 -3.08
N LYS A 271 -15.22 15.03 -3.82
CA LYS A 271 -15.92 14.90 -5.10
C LYS A 271 -14.96 14.92 -6.28
N PRO A 272 -15.31 14.29 -7.42
CA PRO A 272 -14.47 14.28 -8.62
C PRO A 272 -14.26 15.69 -9.18
N ILE A 273 -13.01 16.08 -9.44
CA ILE A 273 -12.69 17.29 -10.20
C ILE A 273 -12.74 16.95 -11.68
N ALA A 274 -13.78 17.39 -12.37
CA ALA A 274 -14.05 17.03 -13.77
C ALA A 274 -12.83 17.25 -14.69
N GLU A 275 -12.14 18.39 -14.59
CA GLU A 275 -10.93 18.67 -15.39
C GLU A 275 -9.87 17.57 -15.22
N ARG A 276 -9.57 17.18 -13.98
CA ARG A 276 -8.51 16.21 -13.67
C ARG A 276 -8.87 14.81 -14.17
N TYR A 277 -10.14 14.42 -14.10
CA TYR A 277 -10.62 13.16 -14.68
C TYR A 277 -10.55 13.16 -16.21
N ARG A 278 -10.90 14.27 -16.86
CA ARG A 278 -10.81 14.39 -18.34
C ARG A 278 -9.36 14.31 -18.82
N GLU A 279 -8.43 14.94 -18.10
CA GLU A 279 -6.99 14.81 -18.38
C GLU A 279 -6.48 13.39 -18.12
N SER A 280 -7.03 12.70 -17.12
CA SER A 280 -6.73 11.27 -16.86
C SER A 280 -7.23 10.37 -18.00
N VAL A 281 -8.40 10.67 -18.57
CA VAL A 281 -8.90 10.00 -19.80
C VAL A 281 -7.97 10.26 -20.97
N ALA A 282 -7.48 11.50 -21.15
CA ALA A 282 -6.56 11.82 -22.21
C ALA A 282 -5.21 11.10 -22.07
N CYS A 283 -4.68 11.03 -20.85
CA CYS A 283 -3.51 10.22 -20.50
C CYS A 283 -3.71 8.75 -20.88
N LEU A 284 -4.84 8.16 -20.47
CA LEU A 284 -5.14 6.76 -20.73
C LEU A 284 -5.35 6.46 -22.23
N ALA A 285 -6.05 7.32 -22.95
CA ALA A 285 -6.23 7.20 -24.39
C ALA A 285 -4.91 7.29 -25.17
N HIS A 286 -3.93 8.05 -24.65
CA HIS A 286 -2.58 8.09 -25.19
C HIS A 286 -1.85 6.76 -24.93
N LEU A 287 -1.89 6.23 -23.70
CA LEU A 287 -1.27 4.94 -23.34
C LEU A 287 -1.78 3.80 -24.24
N HIS A 288 -3.10 3.71 -24.42
CA HIS A 288 -3.71 2.68 -25.25
C HIS A 288 -3.40 2.82 -26.76
N GLY A 289 -2.84 3.96 -27.19
CA GLY A 289 -2.36 4.18 -28.55
C GLY A 289 -0.95 3.69 -28.82
N LEU A 290 -0.21 3.29 -27.79
CA LEU A 290 1.18 2.86 -27.91
C LEU A 290 1.28 1.36 -28.20
N SER A 291 2.48 0.93 -28.59
CA SER A 291 2.84 -0.48 -28.62
C SER A 291 3.85 -0.73 -27.50
N ILE A 292 3.39 -1.41 -26.45
CA ILE A 292 4.22 -1.74 -25.29
C ILE A 292 4.74 -3.18 -25.45
N PRO A 293 6.06 -3.42 -25.34
CA PRO A 293 6.60 -4.77 -25.39
C PRO A 293 6.22 -5.56 -24.12
N HIS A 294 6.00 -6.86 -24.27
CA HIS A 294 5.81 -7.76 -23.11
C HIS A 294 7.08 -7.89 -22.28
N ASP A 295 8.24 -7.94 -22.91
CA ASP A 295 9.52 -8.17 -22.23
C ASP A 295 10.27 -6.84 -22.04
N ILE A 296 10.43 -6.43 -20.78
CA ILE A 296 11.12 -5.19 -20.40
C ILE A 296 12.41 -5.53 -19.65
N PRO A 297 13.59 -5.20 -20.20
CA PRO A 297 14.85 -5.31 -19.46
C PRO A 297 14.86 -4.35 -18.27
N VAL A 298 15.14 -4.87 -17.07
CA VAL A 298 15.24 -4.06 -15.84
C VAL A 298 16.69 -3.93 -15.39
N THR A 299 17.44 -5.03 -15.44
CA THR A 299 18.88 -5.09 -15.17
C THR A 299 19.56 -5.94 -16.25
N PRO A 300 20.90 -5.97 -16.34
CA PRO A 300 21.59 -6.84 -17.28
C PRO A 300 21.20 -8.33 -17.18
N ASP A 301 20.79 -8.77 -15.99
CA ASP A 301 20.48 -10.17 -15.68
C ASP A 301 18.98 -10.43 -15.45
N HIS A 302 18.12 -9.41 -15.57
CA HIS A 302 16.68 -9.54 -15.34
C HIS A 302 15.84 -8.85 -16.41
N ILE A 303 14.93 -9.64 -17.00
CA ILE A 303 13.88 -9.18 -17.90
C ILE A 303 12.54 -9.45 -17.22
N HIS A 304 11.74 -8.41 -17.04
CA HIS A 304 10.39 -8.54 -16.56
C HIS A 304 9.46 -8.84 -17.75
N HIS A 305 8.75 -9.97 -17.69
CA HIS A 305 7.69 -10.31 -18.62
C HIS A 305 6.34 -9.82 -18.06
N ILE A 306 5.70 -8.89 -18.77
CA ILE A 306 4.35 -8.44 -18.43
C ILE A 306 3.37 -9.56 -18.75
N PRO A 307 2.64 -10.09 -17.74
CA PRO A 307 1.70 -11.17 -17.97
C PRO A 307 0.47 -10.67 -18.75
N ASP A 308 -0.10 -11.56 -19.57
CA ASP A 308 -1.41 -11.30 -20.13
C ASP A 308 -2.48 -11.32 -19.03
N PHE A 309 -3.50 -10.46 -19.15
CA PHE A 309 -4.71 -10.57 -18.34
C PHE A 309 -5.56 -11.73 -18.87
N ASP A 310 -5.07 -12.93 -18.63
CA ASP A 310 -5.57 -14.15 -19.24
C ASP A 310 -6.93 -14.61 -18.66
N ARG A 311 -7.52 -15.61 -19.30
CA ARG A 311 -8.79 -16.22 -18.87
C ARG A 311 -8.77 -16.65 -17.41
N THR A 312 -7.65 -17.23 -16.95
CA THR A 312 -7.53 -17.74 -15.58
C THR A 312 -7.60 -16.59 -14.59
N ALA A 313 -6.82 -15.53 -14.81
CA ALA A 313 -6.83 -14.33 -13.98
C ALA A 313 -8.21 -13.66 -13.98
N MET A 314 -8.82 -13.44 -15.16
CA MET A 314 -10.15 -12.83 -15.28
C MET A 314 -11.22 -13.60 -14.50
N LYS A 315 -11.27 -14.94 -14.65
CA LYS A 315 -12.23 -15.79 -13.93
C LYS A 315 -11.95 -15.85 -12.45
N MET A 316 -10.68 -15.94 -12.04
CA MET A 316 -10.29 -16.00 -10.63
C MET A 316 -10.75 -14.74 -9.88
N GLU A 317 -10.62 -13.58 -10.51
CA GLU A 317 -11.09 -12.32 -9.94
C GLU A 317 -12.63 -12.22 -9.93
N ALA A 318 -13.31 -12.59 -11.03
CA ALA A 318 -14.76 -12.56 -11.11
C ALA A 318 -15.43 -13.49 -10.07
N ARG A 319 -14.79 -14.62 -9.77
CA ARG A 319 -15.23 -15.57 -8.72
C ARG A 319 -15.33 -14.95 -7.33
N LEU A 320 -14.72 -13.81 -7.05
CA LEU A 320 -14.87 -13.18 -5.74
C LEU A 320 -16.34 -12.85 -5.43
N LEU A 321 -17.14 -12.48 -6.42
CA LEU A 321 -18.59 -12.29 -6.24
C LEU A 321 -19.25 -13.59 -5.74
N LEU A 322 -18.93 -14.71 -6.39
CA LEU A 322 -19.48 -16.03 -6.08
C LEU A 322 -19.01 -16.55 -4.71
N ASP A 323 -17.71 -16.39 -4.43
CA ASP A 323 -17.03 -17.02 -3.29
C ASP A 323 -17.16 -16.19 -2.00
N TRP A 324 -17.38 -14.88 -2.09
CA TRP A 324 -17.48 -13.97 -0.94
C TRP A 324 -18.81 -13.22 -0.87
N HIS A 325 -19.21 -12.52 -1.94
CA HIS A 325 -20.39 -11.67 -1.89
C HIS A 325 -21.70 -12.47 -1.75
N LEU A 326 -21.86 -13.53 -2.56
CA LEU A 326 -23.04 -14.38 -2.53
C LEU A 326 -23.30 -15.01 -1.15
N PRO A 327 -22.35 -15.75 -0.52
CA PRO A 327 -22.59 -16.32 0.80
C PRO A 327 -22.83 -15.26 1.87
N TRP A 328 -22.19 -14.10 1.78
CA TRP A 328 -22.45 -13.00 2.71
C TRP A 328 -23.87 -12.43 2.57
N LYS A 329 -24.37 -12.27 1.35
CA LYS A 329 -25.70 -11.71 1.08
C LYS A 329 -26.82 -12.72 1.33
N ARG A 330 -26.63 -13.98 0.91
CA ARG A 330 -27.63 -15.05 0.93
C ARG A 330 -27.58 -15.91 2.20
N GLY A 331 -26.45 -15.94 2.90
CA GLY A 331 -26.20 -16.81 4.06
C GLY A 331 -25.73 -18.22 3.69
N THR A 332 -25.73 -18.59 2.40
CA THR A 332 -25.29 -19.90 1.92
C THR A 332 -24.35 -19.77 0.72
N PRO A 333 -23.28 -20.59 0.62
CA PRO A 333 -22.43 -20.65 -0.56
C PRO A 333 -23.19 -21.00 -1.83
N ALA A 334 -22.58 -20.74 -2.99
CA ALA A 334 -23.05 -21.26 -4.27
C ALA A 334 -23.10 -22.80 -4.25
N SER A 335 -24.13 -23.40 -4.86
CA SER A 335 -24.10 -24.82 -5.19
C SER A 335 -23.07 -25.10 -6.30
N ASP A 336 -22.69 -26.37 -6.47
CA ASP A 336 -21.78 -26.77 -7.56
C ASP A 336 -22.37 -26.45 -8.94
N GLU A 337 -23.69 -26.57 -9.10
CA GLU A 337 -24.41 -26.21 -10.32
C GLU A 337 -24.36 -24.69 -10.56
N GLU A 338 -24.67 -23.87 -9.55
CA GLU A 338 -24.61 -22.41 -9.66
C GLU A 338 -23.19 -21.93 -10.02
N ARG A 339 -22.17 -22.56 -9.42
CA ARG A 339 -20.77 -22.29 -9.72
C ARG A 339 -20.42 -22.67 -11.16
N ALA A 340 -20.81 -23.86 -11.61
CA ALA A 340 -20.53 -24.30 -12.97
C ALA A 340 -21.19 -23.37 -14.01
N ASP A 341 -22.46 -23.00 -13.80
CA ASP A 341 -23.20 -22.08 -14.65
C ASP A 341 -22.52 -20.70 -14.72
N TYR A 342 -22.16 -20.14 -13.56
CA TYR A 342 -21.48 -18.84 -13.47
C TYR A 342 -20.16 -18.84 -14.25
N LEU A 343 -19.35 -19.89 -14.08
CA LEU A 343 -18.06 -20.00 -14.76
C LEU A 343 -18.21 -20.20 -16.27
N ALA A 344 -19.24 -20.94 -16.70
CA ALA A 344 -19.55 -21.13 -18.12
C ALA A 344 -20.05 -19.84 -18.79
N ILE A 345 -20.78 -18.99 -18.08
CA ILE A 345 -21.14 -17.64 -18.55
C ILE A 345 -19.86 -16.81 -18.76
N TRP A 346 -18.96 -16.80 -17.78
CA TRP A 346 -17.69 -16.08 -17.92
C TRP A 346 -16.82 -16.61 -19.04
N ASP A 347 -16.82 -17.91 -19.30
CA ASP A 347 -16.09 -18.46 -20.45
C ASP A 347 -16.55 -17.84 -21.76
N LYS A 348 -17.88 -17.77 -21.99
CA LYS A 348 -18.47 -17.17 -23.19
C LYS A 348 -18.28 -15.65 -23.26
N LEU A 349 -18.23 -14.96 -22.13
CA LEU A 349 -17.95 -13.52 -22.10
C LEU A 349 -16.49 -13.24 -22.44
N ILE A 350 -15.57 -14.06 -21.93
CA ILE A 350 -14.13 -13.93 -22.21
C ILE A 350 -13.82 -14.29 -23.67
N ASP A 351 -14.50 -15.28 -24.25
CA ASP A 351 -14.39 -15.57 -25.70
C ASP A 351 -14.67 -14.32 -26.56
N GLN A 352 -15.60 -13.48 -26.11
CA GLN A 352 -15.97 -12.26 -26.83
C GLN A 352 -14.93 -11.12 -26.69
N LEU A 353 -13.90 -11.30 -25.86
CA LEU A 353 -12.78 -10.36 -25.68
C LEU A 353 -11.54 -10.76 -26.51
N GLU A 354 -11.59 -11.86 -27.26
CA GLU A 354 -10.40 -12.36 -27.98
C GLU A 354 -9.89 -11.35 -29.02
N ASP A 355 -10.82 -10.78 -29.80
CA ASP A 355 -10.57 -9.85 -30.91
C ASP A 355 -10.65 -8.36 -30.51
N THR A 356 -10.66 -8.05 -29.21
CA THR A 356 -10.70 -6.66 -28.74
C THR A 356 -9.29 -6.05 -28.74
N GLU A 357 -9.23 -4.72 -28.74
CA GLU A 357 -7.98 -4.00 -28.58
C GLU A 357 -7.36 -4.33 -27.21
N LYS A 358 -6.10 -4.78 -27.22
CA LYS A 358 -5.33 -5.10 -26.01
C LYS A 358 -4.08 -4.26 -25.92
N ASN A 359 -3.78 -3.78 -24.72
CA ASN A 359 -2.58 -3.00 -24.44
C ASN A 359 -2.21 -3.12 -22.95
N LEU A 360 -1.20 -2.38 -22.51
CA LEU A 360 -0.85 -2.24 -21.11
C LEU A 360 -2.05 -1.71 -20.31
N LEU A 361 -2.47 -2.50 -19.34
CA LEU A 361 -3.46 -2.17 -18.32
C LEU A 361 -2.72 -1.86 -17.02
N LEU A 362 -2.96 -0.67 -16.48
CA LEU A 362 -2.49 -0.28 -15.15
C LEU A 362 -3.35 -0.89 -14.05
N ARG A 363 -4.57 -1.34 -14.39
CA ARG A 363 -5.60 -2.00 -13.57
C ARG A 363 -6.25 -1.11 -12.49
N ASP A 364 -5.47 -0.25 -11.86
CA ASP A 364 -5.91 0.60 -10.75
C ASP A 364 -5.93 2.10 -11.11
N MET A 365 -6.38 2.42 -12.34
CA MET A 365 -6.64 3.81 -12.80
C MET A 365 -7.85 4.44 -12.11
N HIS A 366 -7.67 4.93 -10.88
CA HIS A 366 -8.72 5.54 -10.06
C HIS A 366 -8.16 6.51 -9.00
N SER A 367 -9.02 7.25 -8.30
CA SER A 367 -8.65 8.48 -7.59
C SER A 367 -7.48 8.44 -6.59
N PRO A 368 -7.23 7.36 -5.82
CA PRO A 368 -6.06 7.31 -4.94
C PRO A 368 -4.72 7.16 -5.67
N ASN A 369 -4.74 6.69 -6.93
CA ASN A 369 -3.56 6.30 -7.69
C ASN A 369 -3.21 7.31 -8.80
N ILE A 370 -3.89 8.45 -8.82
CA ILE A 370 -3.67 9.53 -9.79
C ILE A 370 -3.26 10.80 -9.05
N ILE A 371 -2.04 11.26 -9.33
CA ILE A 371 -1.47 12.49 -8.77
C ILE A 371 -1.55 13.61 -9.79
N TRP A 372 -2.20 14.71 -9.43
CA TRP A 372 -2.30 15.91 -10.22
C TRP A 372 -1.06 16.78 -10.12
N ARG A 373 -0.43 17.05 -11.27
CA ARG A 373 0.79 17.87 -11.38
C ARG A 373 0.48 19.17 -12.10
N ALA A 374 -0.13 20.13 -11.39
CA ALA A 374 -0.68 21.37 -11.95
C ALA A 374 0.31 22.19 -12.80
N ALA A 375 1.59 22.18 -12.45
CA ALA A 375 2.64 22.92 -13.15
C ALA A 375 3.15 22.23 -14.45
N LYS A 376 2.73 20.98 -14.70
CA LYS A 376 3.11 20.19 -15.88
C LYS A 376 2.10 20.39 -17.02
N LYS A 377 2.39 19.81 -18.20
CA LYS A 377 1.58 19.98 -19.42
C LYS A 377 1.28 18.63 -20.08
N GLY A 378 0.15 18.54 -20.77
CA GLY A 378 -0.28 17.32 -21.44
C GLY A 378 -0.37 16.13 -20.47
N ILE A 379 -0.02 14.95 -20.94
CA ILE A 379 -0.07 13.70 -20.15
C ILE A 379 0.78 13.76 -18.87
N GLN A 380 1.81 14.61 -18.81
CA GLN A 380 2.65 14.81 -17.61
C GLN A 380 1.92 15.50 -16.45
N ARG A 381 0.71 16.03 -16.66
CA ARG A 381 -0.19 16.51 -15.59
C ARG A 381 -0.71 15.37 -14.71
N ILE A 382 -0.67 14.13 -15.22
CA ILE A 382 -1.21 12.94 -14.58
C ILE A 382 -0.04 12.06 -14.13
N GLY A 383 0.32 12.18 -12.86
CA GLY A 383 1.21 11.27 -12.15
C GLY A 383 0.51 9.94 -11.90
N LEU A 384 1.15 8.84 -12.28
CA LEU A 384 0.64 7.48 -12.16
C LEU A 384 1.40 6.78 -11.04
N ILE A 385 0.70 6.11 -10.14
CA ILE A 385 1.28 5.23 -9.12
C ILE A 385 0.51 3.90 -9.06
N ASP A 386 1.04 2.92 -8.33
CA ASP A 386 0.39 1.64 -8.06
C ASP A 386 0.09 0.80 -9.34
N PHE A 387 1.04 0.79 -10.28
CA PHE A 387 0.93 0.13 -11.59
C PHE A 387 1.74 -1.17 -11.71
N GLN A 388 2.40 -1.63 -10.65
CA GLN A 388 3.25 -2.83 -10.67
C GLN A 388 2.53 -4.13 -11.03
N ASP A 389 1.21 -4.17 -10.84
CA ASP A 389 0.37 -5.33 -11.16
C ASP A 389 -0.10 -5.28 -12.62
N ALA A 390 0.49 -4.40 -13.44
CA ALA A 390 0.10 -4.19 -14.81
C ALA A 390 0.16 -5.46 -15.66
N MET A 391 -0.72 -5.52 -16.65
CA MET A 391 -0.90 -6.68 -17.52
C MET A 391 -1.14 -6.23 -18.97
N ILE A 392 -1.01 -7.14 -19.92
CA ILE A 392 -1.50 -6.91 -21.28
C ILE A 392 -2.92 -7.46 -21.41
N GLY A 393 -3.90 -6.61 -21.70
CA GLY A 393 -5.31 -7.01 -21.76
C GLY A 393 -6.24 -5.97 -22.38
N PRO A 394 -7.57 -6.20 -22.37
CA PRO A 394 -8.52 -5.32 -23.04
C PRO A 394 -8.47 -3.88 -22.49
N THR A 395 -8.17 -2.91 -23.35
CA THR A 395 -7.97 -1.48 -22.98
C THR A 395 -9.16 -0.88 -22.23
N SER A 396 -10.35 -1.43 -22.46
CA SER A 396 -11.57 -1.02 -21.79
C SER A 396 -11.59 -1.27 -20.28
N TYR A 397 -10.69 -2.09 -19.73
CA TYR A 397 -10.59 -2.35 -18.29
C TYR A 397 -10.23 -1.09 -17.49
N ASP A 398 -9.16 -0.39 -17.88
CA ASP A 398 -8.71 0.82 -17.20
C ASP A 398 -9.71 1.97 -17.38
N VAL A 399 -10.37 2.02 -18.54
CA VAL A 399 -11.44 2.98 -18.81
C VAL A 399 -12.61 2.76 -17.85
N ALA A 400 -13.01 1.51 -17.63
CA ALA A 400 -14.00 1.17 -16.60
C ALA A 400 -13.47 1.50 -15.19
N SER A 401 -12.18 1.27 -14.91
CA SER A 401 -11.59 1.59 -13.60
C SER A 401 -11.69 3.08 -13.25
N LEU A 402 -11.49 3.95 -14.24
CA LEU A 402 -11.53 5.40 -14.10
C LEU A 402 -12.96 5.96 -14.06
N MET A 403 -13.83 5.50 -14.97
CA MET A 403 -15.21 5.99 -15.09
C MET A 403 -16.16 5.40 -14.05
N GLN A 404 -15.80 4.25 -13.48
CA GLN A 404 -16.50 3.58 -12.39
C GLN A 404 -15.57 3.48 -11.17
N ASP A 405 -15.01 4.62 -10.80
CA ASP A 405 -14.12 4.76 -9.65
C ASP A 405 -14.79 4.14 -8.41
N ALA A 406 -14.11 3.19 -7.79
CA ALA A 406 -14.71 2.48 -6.67
C ALA A 406 -14.72 3.32 -5.38
N ARG A 407 -13.87 4.36 -5.30
CA ARG A 407 -13.65 5.16 -4.09
C ARG A 407 -14.58 6.37 -4.04
N VAL A 408 -14.92 6.96 -5.18
CA VAL A 408 -15.82 8.11 -5.31
C VAL A 408 -16.95 7.84 -6.31
N THR A 409 -18.10 8.51 -6.17
CA THR A 409 -19.16 8.38 -7.17
C THR A 409 -18.87 9.29 -8.36
N ILE A 410 -18.66 8.70 -9.53
CA ILE A 410 -18.74 9.37 -10.83
C ILE A 410 -20.21 9.41 -11.24
N GLU A 411 -20.79 10.61 -11.26
CA GLU A 411 -22.17 10.85 -11.69
C GLU A 411 -22.32 10.66 -13.21
N ARG A 412 -23.55 10.38 -13.67
CA ARG A 412 -23.84 10.03 -15.06
C ARG A 412 -23.33 11.07 -16.07
N ASP A 413 -23.53 12.35 -15.80
CA ASP A 413 -23.09 13.43 -16.69
C ASP A 413 -21.56 13.43 -16.88
N LEU A 414 -20.81 13.23 -15.80
CA LEU A 414 -19.35 13.15 -15.87
C LEU A 414 -18.92 11.86 -16.57
N HIS A 415 -19.54 10.73 -16.24
CA HIS A 415 -19.28 9.45 -16.90
C HIS A 415 -19.44 9.55 -18.43
N ASP A 416 -20.57 10.09 -18.88
CA ASP A 416 -20.90 10.19 -20.31
C ASP A 416 -19.94 11.16 -21.02
N GLN A 417 -19.54 12.25 -20.37
CA GLN A 417 -18.52 13.16 -20.88
C GLN A 417 -17.14 12.47 -21.01
N LEU A 418 -16.72 11.72 -19.99
CA LEU A 418 -15.44 10.99 -20.00
C LEU A 418 -15.43 9.95 -21.12
N MET A 419 -16.53 9.20 -21.29
CA MET A 419 -16.65 8.21 -22.37
C MET A 419 -16.55 8.90 -23.74
N SER A 420 -17.29 10.00 -23.93
CA SER A 420 -17.23 10.76 -25.18
C SER A 420 -15.83 11.29 -25.48
N ASP A 421 -15.12 11.83 -24.47
CA ASP A 421 -13.74 12.30 -24.62
C ASP A 421 -12.79 11.16 -25.02
N TYR A 422 -12.90 9.99 -24.37
CA TYR A 422 -12.06 8.82 -24.68
C TYR A 422 -12.27 8.36 -26.11
N LEU A 423 -13.53 8.16 -26.52
CA LEU A 423 -13.86 7.71 -27.88
C LEU A 423 -13.34 8.69 -28.94
N ALA A 424 -13.54 10.00 -28.73
CA ALA A 424 -13.06 11.03 -29.65
C ALA A 424 -11.53 10.99 -29.82
N LEU A 425 -10.80 10.81 -28.72
CA LEU A 425 -9.34 10.70 -28.75
C LEU A 425 -8.85 9.42 -29.44
N ARG A 426 -9.49 8.27 -29.19
CA ARG A 426 -9.13 7.01 -29.86
C ARG A 426 -9.45 7.06 -31.37
N HIS A 427 -10.59 7.62 -31.75
CA HIS A 427 -10.93 7.83 -33.17
C HIS A 427 -9.89 8.68 -33.89
N ALA A 428 -9.42 9.76 -33.25
CA ALA A 428 -8.40 10.63 -33.83
C ALA A 428 -7.04 9.94 -34.05
N GLN A 429 -6.75 8.85 -33.33
CA GLN A 429 -5.52 8.07 -33.49
C GLN A 429 -5.60 7.01 -34.60
N GLY A 430 -6.82 6.67 -35.06
CA GLY A 430 -7.05 5.68 -36.11
C GLY A 430 -7.01 4.23 -35.63
N GLY A 431 -7.59 3.32 -36.42
CA GLY A 431 -7.62 1.87 -36.11
C GLY A 431 -8.55 1.46 -34.97
N PHE A 432 -9.36 2.38 -34.43
CA PHE A 432 -10.25 2.14 -33.31
C PHE A 432 -11.64 1.64 -33.75
N ASP A 433 -12.05 0.48 -33.25
CA ASP A 433 -13.39 -0.08 -33.45
C ASP A 433 -14.25 0.22 -32.21
N GLU A 434 -15.03 1.31 -32.29
CA GLU A 434 -15.89 1.76 -31.19
C GLU A 434 -16.91 0.69 -30.75
N ALA A 435 -17.53 -0.03 -31.70
CA ALA A 435 -18.55 -1.01 -31.37
C ALA A 435 -17.94 -2.18 -30.58
N LYS A 436 -16.77 -2.68 -31.01
CA LYS A 436 -16.02 -3.70 -30.25
C LYS A 436 -15.58 -3.16 -28.90
N PHE A 437 -15.11 -1.91 -28.84
CA PHE A 437 -14.68 -1.29 -27.59
C PHE A 437 -15.82 -1.17 -26.58
N LEU A 438 -17.00 -0.67 -26.97
CA LEU A 438 -18.15 -0.51 -26.07
C LEU A 438 -18.64 -1.85 -25.54
N LYS A 439 -18.65 -2.89 -26.38
CA LYS A 439 -18.93 -4.26 -25.96
C LYS A 439 -17.90 -4.77 -24.95
N SER A 440 -16.60 -4.59 -25.24
CA SER A 440 -15.50 -4.94 -24.34
C SER A 440 -15.60 -4.20 -23.01
N TRP A 441 -15.97 -2.92 -23.04
CA TRP A 441 -16.16 -2.07 -21.88
C TRP A 441 -17.28 -2.59 -20.98
N ALA A 442 -18.42 -2.98 -21.54
CA ALA A 442 -19.50 -3.57 -20.75
C ALA A 442 -19.03 -4.85 -20.03
N ILE A 443 -18.35 -5.75 -20.74
CA ILE A 443 -17.85 -7.02 -20.17
C ILE A 443 -16.80 -6.76 -19.08
N MET A 444 -15.83 -5.87 -19.32
CA MET A 444 -14.78 -5.55 -18.34
C MET A 444 -15.29 -4.74 -17.15
N SER A 445 -16.27 -3.87 -17.37
CA SER A 445 -17.02 -3.19 -16.32
C SER A 445 -17.70 -4.22 -15.40
N ALA A 446 -18.42 -5.20 -15.95
CA ALA A 446 -19.03 -6.25 -15.14
C ALA A 446 -17.99 -7.11 -14.41
N GLN A 447 -16.90 -7.49 -15.07
CA GLN A 447 -15.84 -8.32 -14.47
C GLN A 447 -15.23 -7.61 -13.26
N ARG A 448 -14.88 -6.33 -13.42
CA ARG A 448 -14.28 -5.51 -12.37
C ARG A 448 -15.25 -5.33 -11.21
N ASN A 449 -16.53 -5.01 -11.47
CA ASN A 449 -17.49 -4.83 -10.39
C ASN A 449 -17.81 -6.14 -9.66
N CYS A 450 -17.80 -7.29 -10.35
CA CYS A 450 -17.89 -8.62 -9.71
C CYS A 450 -16.69 -8.87 -8.78
N LYS A 451 -15.46 -8.59 -9.25
CA LYS A 451 -14.23 -8.64 -8.43
C LYS A 451 -14.37 -7.77 -7.18
N LEU A 452 -14.75 -6.51 -7.34
CA LEU A 452 -14.83 -5.54 -6.24
C LEU A 452 -15.93 -5.90 -5.22
N ALA A 453 -17.12 -6.31 -5.68
CA ALA A 453 -18.21 -6.70 -4.79
C ALA A 453 -17.81 -7.87 -3.88
N GLY A 454 -17.07 -8.85 -4.41
CA GLY A 454 -16.49 -9.90 -3.58
C GLY A 454 -15.34 -9.42 -2.68
N LEU A 455 -14.46 -8.57 -3.22
CA LEU A 455 -13.29 -8.05 -2.51
C LEU A 455 -13.68 -7.27 -1.25
N TRP A 456 -14.72 -6.43 -1.30
CA TRP A 456 -15.18 -5.67 -0.12
C TRP A 456 -15.61 -6.58 1.03
N VAL A 457 -16.28 -7.69 0.71
CA VAL A 457 -16.69 -8.68 1.71
C VAL A 457 -15.49 -9.45 2.24
N ARG A 458 -14.54 -9.82 1.37
CA ARG A 458 -13.29 -10.45 1.79
C ARG A 458 -12.50 -9.55 2.76
N LEU A 459 -12.41 -8.26 2.45
CA LEU A 459 -11.73 -7.28 3.30
C LEU A 459 -12.43 -7.16 4.67
N LEU A 460 -13.76 -7.20 4.70
CA LEU A 460 -14.52 -7.25 5.96
C LEU A 460 -14.23 -8.54 6.76
N GLN A 461 -14.48 -9.71 6.16
CA GLN A 461 -14.57 -10.98 6.89
C GLN A 461 -13.21 -11.60 7.20
N ARG A 462 -12.25 -11.49 6.27
CA ARG A 462 -10.92 -12.10 6.39
C ARG A 462 -9.88 -11.10 6.90
N ASP A 463 -9.93 -9.87 6.40
CA ASP A 463 -8.84 -8.90 6.60
C ASP A 463 -9.15 -7.86 7.70
N GLY A 464 -10.33 -7.92 8.33
CA GLY A 464 -10.71 -7.04 9.44
C GLY A 464 -10.86 -5.56 9.06
N LYS A 465 -11.20 -5.27 7.80
CA LYS A 465 -11.27 -3.91 7.23
C LYS A 465 -12.71 -3.50 6.89
N PRO A 466 -13.57 -3.22 7.89
CA PRO A 466 -15.00 -2.95 7.67
C PRO A 466 -15.27 -1.65 6.88
N GLY A 467 -14.36 -0.68 6.92
CA GLY A 467 -14.53 0.62 6.28
C GLY A 467 -14.70 0.58 4.75
N TYR A 468 -14.35 -0.53 4.09
CA TYR A 468 -14.49 -0.69 2.64
C TYR A 468 -15.92 -1.04 2.20
N LEU A 469 -16.76 -1.57 3.09
CA LEU A 469 -18.15 -1.92 2.74
C LEU A 469 -18.99 -0.70 2.31
N LYS A 470 -18.61 0.51 2.72
CA LYS A 470 -19.26 1.75 2.27
C LYS A 470 -19.26 1.91 0.74
N HIS A 471 -18.35 1.24 0.04
CA HIS A 471 -18.25 1.28 -1.43
C HIS A 471 -19.18 0.28 -2.14
N MET A 472 -19.79 -0.66 -1.41
CA MET A 472 -20.65 -1.70 -1.98
C MET A 472 -21.85 -1.14 -2.78
N PRO A 473 -22.65 -0.19 -2.26
CA PRO A 473 -23.84 0.28 -2.98
C PRO A 473 -23.49 0.84 -4.37
N ARG A 474 -22.40 1.62 -4.45
CA ARG A 474 -21.88 2.16 -5.71
C ARG A 474 -21.41 1.06 -6.66
N THR A 475 -20.66 0.08 -6.15
CA THR A 475 -20.16 -1.04 -6.94
C THR A 475 -21.32 -1.82 -7.59
N LEU A 476 -22.41 -2.03 -6.85
CA LEU A 476 -23.61 -2.70 -7.39
C LEU A 476 -24.37 -1.83 -8.39
N ALA A 477 -24.44 -0.50 -8.18
CA ALA A 477 -25.01 0.42 -9.15
C ALA A 477 -24.23 0.42 -10.48
N TYR A 478 -22.90 0.39 -10.42
CA TYR A 478 -22.04 0.27 -11.61
C TYR A 478 -22.16 -1.07 -12.31
N LEU A 479 -22.32 -2.16 -11.56
CA LEU A 479 -22.65 -3.47 -12.14
C LEU A 479 -24.01 -3.44 -12.88
N ALA A 480 -25.01 -2.76 -12.31
CA ALA A 480 -26.31 -2.59 -12.95
C ALA A 480 -26.23 -1.79 -14.27
N ILE A 481 -25.37 -0.77 -14.35
CA ILE A 481 -25.10 -0.05 -15.60
C ILE A 481 -24.46 -0.98 -16.63
N ALA A 482 -23.48 -1.80 -16.23
CA ALA A 482 -22.88 -2.78 -17.15
C ALA A 482 -23.94 -3.73 -17.73
N PHE A 483 -24.87 -4.18 -16.88
CA PHE A 483 -25.98 -5.05 -17.26
C PHE A 483 -26.98 -4.44 -18.25
N GLU A 484 -26.89 -3.15 -18.60
CA GLU A 484 -27.69 -2.57 -19.68
C GLU A 484 -27.30 -3.14 -21.06
N HIS A 485 -26.05 -3.59 -21.22
CA HIS A 485 -25.56 -4.13 -22.49
C HIS A 485 -26.05 -5.57 -22.73
N GLU A 486 -26.51 -5.87 -23.96
CA GLU A 486 -27.13 -7.16 -24.30
C GLU A 486 -26.22 -8.38 -24.09
N ALA A 487 -24.92 -8.23 -24.33
CA ALA A 487 -23.93 -9.30 -24.13
C ALA A 487 -23.91 -9.84 -22.69
N LEU A 488 -24.35 -9.03 -21.71
CA LEU A 488 -24.37 -9.40 -20.29
C LEU A 488 -25.71 -9.97 -19.82
N ALA A 489 -26.69 -10.16 -20.71
CA ALA A 489 -27.98 -10.75 -20.34
C ALA A 489 -27.86 -12.08 -19.56
N PRO A 490 -27.01 -13.05 -19.98
CA PRO A 490 -26.86 -14.30 -19.22
C PRO A 490 -26.32 -14.08 -17.80
N LEU A 491 -25.37 -13.16 -17.62
CA LEU A 491 -24.80 -12.84 -16.30
C LEU A 491 -25.81 -12.12 -15.42
N ARG A 492 -26.54 -11.15 -15.99
CA ARG A 492 -27.62 -10.41 -15.30
C ARG A 492 -28.68 -11.38 -14.78
N GLU A 493 -29.20 -12.25 -15.63
CA GLU A 493 -30.22 -13.25 -15.27
C GLU A 493 -29.73 -14.21 -14.18
N TRP A 494 -28.47 -14.66 -14.28
CA TRP A 494 -27.87 -15.49 -13.24
C TRP A 494 -27.78 -14.75 -11.91
N CYS A 495 -27.32 -13.49 -11.90
CA CYS A 495 -27.23 -12.67 -10.69
C CYS A 495 -28.61 -12.43 -10.06
N GLU A 496 -29.62 -12.11 -10.87
CA GLU A 496 -31.00 -11.92 -10.39
C GLU A 496 -31.56 -13.17 -9.73
N LYS A 497 -31.35 -14.35 -10.34
CA LYS A 497 -31.74 -15.65 -9.78
C LYS A 497 -30.99 -15.94 -8.46
N ALA A 498 -29.72 -15.58 -8.39
CA ALA A 498 -28.89 -15.76 -7.20
C ALA A 498 -29.18 -14.73 -6.08
N GLY A 499 -30.02 -13.71 -6.33
CA GLY A 499 -30.36 -12.65 -5.38
C GLY A 499 -29.32 -11.53 -5.30
N ILE A 500 -28.48 -11.40 -6.32
CA ILE A 500 -27.46 -10.34 -6.48
C ILE A 500 -28.02 -9.28 -7.43
N GLY A 501 -27.92 -7.99 -7.06
CA GLY A 501 -28.27 -6.89 -7.96
C GLY A 501 -29.72 -6.37 -7.90
N ARG A 502 -30.57 -6.91 -7.01
CA ARG A 502 -31.73 -6.13 -6.55
C ARG A 502 -31.24 -5.06 -5.57
N VAL A 503 -31.11 -3.83 -6.06
CA VAL A 503 -30.94 -2.64 -5.22
C VAL A 503 -32.24 -2.37 -4.48
#